data_AF-A0A7D6ESF5-F1
#
_entry.id   AF-A0A7D6ESF5-F1
#
_cell.length_a   1.000
_cell.length_b   1.000
_cell.length_c   1.000
_cell.angle_alpha   90.00
_cell.angle_beta   90.00
_cell.angle_gamma   90.00
#
_symmetry.space_group_name_H-M   'P 1'
#
loop_
_entity.id
_entity.type
_entity.pdbx_description
1 polymer ?
#
loop_
_entity_poly.entity_id
_entity_poly.type
_entity_poly.pdbx_seq_one_letter_code
_entity_poly.pdbx_strand_id
1 'polypeptide(L)'
;MQSNLYESDFYAWTLEQAKWDYQRQKRSKSWRATIREQRRAVGKLIHQNPSLQPYLPQAIAEAYESGKDLVVRETPLDYSDLPDTCPYPLEKVLDSQFPYQ
;
A
#
# COMPACT_ATOMS: atom_id res chain seq x y z
N MET A 1 11.25 -4.42 -20.30
CA MET A 1 10.84 -3.04 -19.94
C MET A 1 9.36 -3.04 -19.58
N GLN A 2 9.03 -3.22 -18.29
CA GLN A 2 7.69 -3.00 -17.71
C GLN A 2 7.82 -2.55 -16.23
N SER A 3 8.88 -1.81 -15.91
CA SER A 3 9.32 -1.57 -14.52
C SER A 3 9.11 -0.11 -14.09
N ASN A 4 7.92 0.48 -14.29
CA ASN A 4 7.71 1.87 -13.85
C ASN A 4 6.29 2.26 -13.41
N LEU A 5 5.26 1.42 -13.64
CA LEU A 5 3.90 1.70 -13.17
C LEU A 5 3.53 0.89 -11.91
N TYR A 6 4.09 -0.31 -11.77
CA TYR A 6 3.84 -1.24 -10.66
C TYR A 6 4.36 -0.70 -9.33
N GLU A 7 5.63 -0.30 -9.39
CA GLU A 7 6.33 0.29 -8.29
C GLU A 7 5.54 1.51 -7.78
N SER A 8 5.27 2.51 -8.61
CA SER A 8 4.64 3.75 -8.14
C SER A 8 3.28 3.56 -7.47
N ASP A 9 2.40 2.72 -8.04
CA ASP A 9 1.03 2.58 -7.55
C ASP A 9 0.93 1.72 -6.28
N PHE A 10 1.71 0.64 -6.20
CA PHE A 10 1.80 -0.17 -4.99
C PHE A 10 2.59 0.53 -3.88
N TYR A 11 3.68 1.24 -4.22
CA TYR A 11 4.45 2.06 -3.27
C TYR A 11 3.55 3.11 -2.62
N ALA A 12 2.78 3.83 -3.43
CA ALA A 12 1.90 4.89 -2.93
C ALA A 12 0.80 4.33 -2.03
N TRP A 13 0.18 3.19 -2.39
CA TRP A 13 -0.80 2.55 -1.51
C TRP A 13 -0.19 2.15 -0.15
N THR A 14 0.95 1.47 -0.18
CA THR A 14 1.51 0.84 1.03
C THR A 14 1.95 1.90 2.03
N LEU A 15 2.51 3.00 1.53
CA LEU A 15 2.83 4.19 2.31
C LEU A 15 1.60 4.73 3.05
N GLU A 16 0.54 5.02 2.30
CA GLU A 16 -0.62 5.68 2.85
C GLU A 16 -1.36 4.77 3.85
N GLN A 17 -1.35 3.45 3.61
CA GLN A 17 -1.89 2.45 4.52
C GLN A 17 -1.10 2.33 5.82
N ALA A 18 0.24 2.28 5.76
CA ALA A 18 1.07 2.19 6.96
C ALA A 18 0.90 3.47 7.81
N LYS A 19 0.97 4.65 7.19
CA LYS A 19 0.71 5.90 7.88
C LYS A 19 -0.70 5.97 8.47
N TRP A 20 -1.72 5.42 7.78
CA TRP A 20 -3.07 5.27 8.33
C TRP A 20 -3.08 4.40 9.60
N ASP A 21 -2.35 3.29 9.64
CA ASP A 21 -2.37 2.38 10.79
C ASP A 21 -1.61 2.89 12.01
N TYR A 22 -0.50 3.61 11.81
CA TYR A 22 0.31 4.09 12.91
C TYR A 22 0.05 5.56 13.32
N GLN A 23 -0.54 6.39 12.46
CA GLN A 23 -0.90 7.79 12.81
C GLN A 23 -2.40 7.95 13.03
N ARG A 24 -2.98 7.23 14.00
CA ARG A 24 -4.43 7.25 14.27
C ARG A 24 -4.99 8.67 14.46
N GLN A 25 -4.26 9.57 15.12
CA GLN A 25 -4.70 10.97 15.31
C GLN A 25 -4.76 11.81 14.02
N LYS A 26 -4.07 11.41 12.94
CA LYS A 26 -4.04 12.13 11.67
C LYS A 26 -4.98 11.54 10.62
N ARG A 27 -5.71 10.46 10.94
CA ARG A 27 -6.69 9.84 10.03
C ARG A 27 -7.73 10.86 9.61
N SER A 28 -7.88 11.05 8.30
CA SER A 28 -8.89 11.95 7.73
C SER A 28 -9.73 11.25 6.66
N LYS A 29 -10.93 11.77 6.39
CA LYS A 29 -11.79 11.24 5.31
C LYS A 29 -11.11 11.35 3.94
N SER A 30 -10.34 12.42 3.72
CA SER A 30 -9.57 12.65 2.49
C SER A 30 -8.48 11.59 2.30
N TRP A 31 -7.71 11.32 3.35
CA TRP A 31 -6.65 10.32 3.31
C TRP A 31 -7.20 8.91 3.03
N ARG A 32 -8.32 8.55 3.66
CA ARG A 32 -9.02 7.29 3.37
C ARG A 32 -9.45 7.20 1.90
N ALA A 33 -9.90 8.31 1.32
CA ALA A 33 -10.28 8.35 -0.08
C ALA A 33 -9.06 8.11 -0.99
N THR A 34 -7.91 8.72 -0.70
CA THR A 34 -6.65 8.48 -1.43
C THR A 34 -6.24 7.00 -1.42
N ILE A 35 -6.25 6.36 -0.25
CA ILE A 35 -5.93 4.92 -0.12
C ILE A 35 -6.89 4.07 -0.97
N ARG A 36 -8.20 4.37 -0.90
CA ARG A 36 -9.22 3.62 -1.65
C ARG A 36 -9.13 3.85 -3.16
N GLU A 37 -8.77 5.06 -3.61
CA GLU A 37 -8.56 5.37 -5.02
C GLU A 37 -7.37 4.61 -5.60
N GLN A 38 -6.24 4.60 -4.89
CA GLN A 38 -5.05 3.82 -5.28
C GLN A 38 -5.37 2.32 -5.39
N ARG A 39 -6.12 1.77 -4.42
CA ARG A 39 -6.57 0.36 -4.48
C ARG A 39 -7.47 0.07 -5.67
N ARG A 40 -8.39 0.97 -6.02
CA ARG A 40 -9.24 0.83 -7.21
C ARG A 40 -8.42 0.86 -8.49
N ALA A 41 -7.40 1.72 -8.58
CA ALA A 41 -6.51 1.79 -9.72
C ALA A 41 -5.74 0.46 -9.90
N VAL A 42 -5.16 -0.05 -8.82
CA VAL A 42 -4.50 -1.36 -8.79
C VAL A 42 -5.44 -2.49 -9.21
N GLY A 43 -6.65 -2.54 -8.65
CA GLY A 43 -7.65 -3.56 -8.99
C GLY A 43 -8.05 -3.52 -10.47
N LYS A 44 -8.21 -2.32 -11.04
CA LYS A 44 -8.50 -2.13 -12.47
C LYS A 44 -7.34 -2.61 -13.35
N LEU A 45 -6.10 -2.31 -12.97
CA LEU A 45 -4.91 -2.69 -13.72
C LEU A 45 -4.74 -4.22 -13.77
N ILE A 46 -4.98 -4.91 -12.64
CA ILE A 46 -4.94 -6.37 -12.57
C ILE A 46 -6.06 -7.01 -13.39
N HIS A 47 -7.26 -6.44 -13.34
CA HIS A 47 -8.38 -6.93 -14.16
C HIS A 47 -8.06 -6.86 -15.66
N GLN A 48 -7.39 -5.79 -16.10
CA GLN A 48 -6.99 -5.61 -17.49
C GLN A 48 -5.83 -6.52 -17.90
N ASN A 49 -5.03 -6.98 -16.95
CA ASN A 49 -3.81 -7.76 -17.20
C ASN A 49 -3.66 -8.90 -16.18
N PRO A 50 -4.42 -10.00 -16.31
CA PRO A 50 -4.42 -11.09 -15.33
C PRO A 50 -3.05 -11.78 -15.15
N SER A 51 -2.18 -11.72 -16.17
CA SER A 51 -0.81 -12.25 -16.13
C SER A 51 0.07 -11.58 -15.06
N LEU A 52 -0.39 -10.48 -14.47
CA LEU A 52 0.32 -9.76 -13.42
C LEU A 52 0.06 -10.32 -12.02
N GLN A 53 -1.00 -11.11 -11.84
CA GLN A 53 -1.33 -11.71 -10.55
C GLN A 53 -0.17 -12.46 -9.86
N PRO A 54 0.65 -13.26 -10.56
CA PRO A 54 1.76 -13.98 -9.93
C PRO A 54 2.85 -13.07 -9.35
N TYR A 55 2.97 -11.83 -9.83
CA TYR A 55 4.01 -10.88 -9.40
C TYR A 55 3.56 -10.01 -8.21
N LEU A 56 2.26 -10.00 -7.90
CA LEU A 56 1.69 -9.16 -6.84
C LEU A 56 2.32 -9.39 -5.46
N PRO A 57 2.59 -10.62 -5.00
CA PRO A 57 3.21 -10.82 -3.70
C PRO A 57 4.57 -10.15 -3.58
N GLN A 58 5.41 -10.24 -4.62
CA GLN A 58 6.72 -9.60 -4.65
C GLN A 58 6.57 -8.07 -4.70
N ALA A 59 5.72 -7.55 -5.57
CA ALA A 59 5.49 -6.11 -5.69
C ALA A 59 4.96 -5.49 -4.38
N ILE A 60 4.10 -6.20 -3.65
CA ILE A 60 3.60 -5.77 -2.34
C ILE A 60 4.72 -5.76 -1.28
N ALA A 61 5.59 -6.77 -1.29
CA ALA A 61 6.70 -6.84 -0.35
C ALA A 61 7.70 -5.69 -0.58
N GLU A 62 8.10 -5.47 -1.84
CA GLU A 62 8.94 -4.34 -2.23
C GLU A 62 8.27 -3.01 -1.86
N ALA A 63 6.98 -2.87 -2.18
CA ALA A 63 6.20 -1.69 -1.85
C ALA A 63 6.14 -1.39 -0.35
N TYR A 64 6.07 -2.43 0.46
CA TYR A 64 6.06 -2.32 1.90
C TYR A 64 7.41 -1.86 2.45
N GLU A 65 8.51 -2.41 1.97
CA GLU A 65 9.85 -1.96 2.38
C GLU A 65 10.04 -0.46 2.14
N SER A 66 9.77 0.04 0.93
CA SER A 66 9.88 1.49 0.69
C SER A 66 8.81 2.31 1.41
N GLY A 67 7.65 1.73 1.69
CA GLY A 67 6.63 2.34 2.54
C GLY A 67 7.14 2.58 3.96
N LYS A 68 7.94 1.66 4.53
CA LYS A 68 8.58 1.83 5.84
C LYS A 68 9.53 3.03 5.85
N ASP A 69 10.38 3.19 4.83
CA ASP A 69 11.33 4.32 4.74
C ASP A 69 10.62 5.67 4.87
N LEU A 70 9.48 5.80 4.20
CA LEU A 70 8.68 7.02 4.19
C LEU A 70 7.91 7.22 5.51
N VAL A 71 7.43 6.14 6.14
CA VAL A 71 6.82 6.21 7.48
C VAL A 71 7.85 6.69 8.49
N VAL A 72 9.04 6.10 8.51
CA VAL A 72 10.13 6.51 9.41
C VAL A 72 10.53 7.96 9.15
N ARG A 73 10.57 8.39 7.88
CA ARG A 73 10.90 9.77 7.50
C ARG A 73 9.85 10.80 7.96
N GLU A 74 8.57 10.45 7.94
CA GLU A 74 7.46 11.41 8.12
C GLU A 74 6.76 11.30 9.47
N THR A 75 7.19 10.36 10.33
CA THR A 75 6.59 10.10 11.63
C THR A 75 7.66 9.92 12.70
N PRO A 76 7.30 9.99 13.99
CA PRO A 76 8.23 9.67 15.08
C PRO A 76 8.55 8.18 15.25
N LEU A 77 8.14 7.31 14.32
CA LEU A 77 8.32 5.86 14.42
C LEU A 77 9.66 5.46 13.81
N ASP A 78 10.29 4.43 14.38
CA ASP A 78 11.47 3.79 13.83
C ASP A 78 11.10 2.48 13.12
N TYR A 79 12.05 1.91 12.35
CA TYR A 79 11.84 0.62 11.68
C TYR A 79 11.44 -0.50 12.66
N SER A 80 11.91 -0.45 13.90
CA SER A 80 11.56 -1.42 14.96
C SER A 80 10.10 -1.36 15.40
N ASP A 81 9.40 -0.25 15.14
CA ASP A 81 7.97 -0.09 15.45
C ASP A 81 7.08 -0.68 14.33
N LEU A 82 7.68 -1.04 13.20
CA LEU A 82 7.01 -1.54 12.01
C LEU A 82 7.26 -3.04 11.87
N PRO A 83 6.27 -3.83 11.41
CA PRO A 83 6.47 -5.23 11.07
C PRO A 83 7.60 -5.42 10.07
N ASP A 84 8.37 -6.50 10.22
CA ASP A 84 9.45 -6.83 9.29
C ASP A 84 8.92 -7.18 7.90
N THR A 85 7.70 -7.72 7.81
CA THR A 85 7.03 -8.09 6.56
C THR A 85 5.66 -7.44 6.45
N CYS A 86 5.21 -7.17 5.22
CA CYS A 86 3.89 -6.60 4.97
C CYS A 86 2.78 -7.39 5.69
N PRO A 87 2.03 -6.77 6.61
CA PRO A 87 0.99 -7.46 7.38
C PRO A 87 -0.32 -7.64 6.60
N TYR A 88 -0.41 -7.10 5.38
CA TYR A 88 -1.63 -7.14 4.57
C TYR A 88 -1.56 -8.25 3.54
N PRO A 89 -2.45 -9.26 3.61
CA PRO A 89 -2.53 -10.28 2.58
C PRO A 89 -3.09 -9.68 1.28
N LEU A 90 -2.80 -10.34 0.16
CA LEU A 90 -3.19 -9.86 -1.17
C LEU A 90 -4.69 -9.53 -1.27
N GLU A 91 -5.57 -10.34 -0.66
CA GLU A 91 -7.01 -10.05 -0.71
C GLU A 91 -7.34 -8.71 -0.03
N LYS A 92 -6.64 -8.41 1.07
CA LYS A 92 -6.77 -7.11 1.74
C LYS A 92 -6.10 -5.99 1.00
N VAL A 93 -5.13 -6.22 0.12
CA VAL A 93 -4.55 -5.17 -0.73
C VAL A 93 -5.49 -4.83 -1.90
N LEU A 94 -6.15 -5.85 -2.46
CA LEU A 94 -7.05 -5.69 -3.60
C LEU A 94 -8.47 -5.23 -3.23
N ASP A 95 -8.82 -5.24 -1.94
CA ASP A 95 -10.12 -4.77 -1.46
C ASP A 95 -10.24 -3.24 -1.57
N SER A 96 -11.05 -2.76 -2.51
CA SER A 96 -11.29 -1.33 -2.73
C SER A 96 -12.03 -0.60 -1.58
N GLN A 97 -12.63 -1.33 -0.65
CA GLN A 97 -13.37 -0.76 0.49
C GLN A 97 -12.51 -0.69 1.76
N PHE A 98 -11.40 -1.42 1.82
CA PHE A 98 -10.46 -1.34 2.93
C PHE A 98 -9.69 0.00 2.91
N PRO A 99 -9.39 0.60 4.09
CA PRO A 99 -9.77 0.17 5.43
C PRO A 99 -11.27 0.33 5.70
N TYR A 100 -11.87 -0.67 6.36
CA TYR A 100 -13.31 -0.68 6.67
C TYR A 100 -13.62 0.34 7.77
N GLN A 101 -14.39 1.36 7.42
CA GLN A 101 -14.95 2.39 8.31
C GLN A 101 -16.10 3.09 7.60
#